data_AF-A0A952V6D2-F1
#
_entry.id   AF-A0A952V6D2-F1
#
_cell.length_a   1.000
_cell.length_b   1.000
_cell.length_c   1.000
_cell.angle_alpha   90.00
_cell.angle_beta   90.00
_cell.angle_gamma   90.00
#
_symmetry.space_group_name_H-M   'P 1'
#
loop_
_entity.id
_entity.type
_entity.pdbx_description
1 polymer ?
#
loop_
_entity_poly.entity_id
_entity_poly.type
_entity_poly.pdbx_seq_one_letter_code
_entity_poly.pdbx_strand_id
1 'polypeptide(L)'
;MIILKRILEAPMANERVTVTLPVELLEGIDRFERNRSRFIAEAVKHELVRRRREGLLRSLETPHPEATELADAGLADWGASLPTGDDDLVDASAGDAVRWIEGEGWVEESA
;
A
#
# COMPACT_ATOMS: atom_id res chain seq x y z
N MET A 1 13.09 -25.71 -7.39
CA MET A 1 12.19 -25.14 -8.43
C MET A 1 10.77 -25.71 -8.27
N ILE A 2 10.10 -25.48 -7.13
CA ILE A 2 8.75 -26.00 -6.82
C ILE A 2 7.83 -24.91 -6.22
N ILE A 3 8.39 -23.76 -5.79
CA ILE A 3 7.61 -22.74 -5.06
C ILE A 3 6.95 -21.71 -5.99
N LEU A 4 7.42 -21.58 -7.25
CA LEU A 4 6.94 -20.55 -8.19
C LEU A 4 5.85 -21.05 -9.16
N LYS A 5 4.91 -21.88 -8.70
CA LYS A 5 3.77 -22.33 -9.53
C LYS A 5 2.41 -22.33 -8.80
N ARG A 6 2.31 -21.59 -7.68
CA ARG A 6 1.09 -21.53 -6.85
C ARG A 6 0.45 -20.13 -6.73
N ILE A 7 0.97 -19.13 -7.45
CA ILE A 7 0.46 -17.74 -7.40
C ILE A 7 -0.38 -17.38 -8.65
N LEU A 8 -0.46 -18.27 -9.64
CA LEU A 8 -1.40 -18.13 -10.75
C LEU A 8 -2.59 -19.07 -10.50
N GLU A 9 -3.78 -18.47 -10.35
CA GLU A 9 -5.10 -19.12 -10.18
C GLU A 9 -5.43 -19.65 -8.78
N ALA A 10 -5.41 -18.77 -7.77
CA ALA A 10 -6.39 -18.95 -6.70
C ALA A 10 -7.79 -18.68 -7.32
N PRO A 11 -8.77 -19.60 -7.27
CA PRO A 11 -10.14 -19.25 -7.58
C PRO A 11 -10.53 -18.06 -6.69
N MET A 12 -11.34 -17.14 -7.21
CA MET A 12 -11.98 -16.07 -6.44
C MET A 12 -12.88 -16.71 -5.36
N ALA A 13 -12.26 -17.19 -4.28
CA ALA A 13 -12.94 -17.88 -3.20
C ALA A 13 -13.64 -16.82 -2.37
N ASN A 14 -14.97 -16.76 -2.50
CA ASN A 14 -15.78 -15.91 -1.66
C ASN A 14 -15.92 -16.57 -0.29
N GLU A 15 -15.50 -15.87 0.76
CA GLU A 15 -15.71 -16.28 2.14
C GLU A 15 -16.93 -15.54 2.72
N ARG A 16 -17.80 -16.25 3.45
CA ARG A 16 -19.01 -15.66 4.01
C ARG A 16 -18.72 -15.06 5.38
N VAL A 17 -19.01 -13.77 5.51
CA VAL A 17 -18.97 -13.05 6.79
C VAL A 17 -20.40 -12.73 7.23
N THR A 18 -20.73 -13.00 8.49
CA THR A 18 -21.99 -12.59 9.11
C THR A 18 -21.70 -11.58 10.21
N VAL A 19 -22.37 -10.43 10.18
CA VAL A 19 -22.21 -9.36 11.17
C VAL A 19 -23.58 -8.89 11.66
N THR A 20 -23.62 -8.43 12.90
CA THR A 20 -24.80 -7.74 13.47
C THR A 20 -24.55 -6.24 13.37
N LEU A 21 -25.48 -5.52 12.76
CA LEU A 21 -25.42 -4.07 12.57
C LEU A 21 -26.66 -3.40 13.20
N PRO A 22 -26.56 -2.14 13.65
CA PRO A 22 -27.72 -1.35 14.06
C PRO A 22 -28.78 -1.28 12.97
N VAL A 23 -30.06 -1.30 13.36
CA VAL A 23 -31.19 -1.30 12.43
C VAL A 23 -31.18 -0.04 11.57
N GLU A 24 -30.87 1.10 12.18
CA GLU A 24 -30.85 2.41 11.52
C GLU A 24 -29.79 2.46 10.41
N LEU A 25 -28.67 1.75 10.58
CA LEU A 25 -27.63 1.65 9.56
C LEU A 25 -28.09 0.79 8.39
N LEU A 26 -28.77 -0.33 8.66
CA LEU A 26 -29.34 -1.20 7.62
C LEU A 26 -30.42 -0.46 6.82
N GLU A 27 -31.31 0.26 7.50
CA GLU A 27 -32.32 1.12 6.87
C GLU A 27 -31.67 2.23 6.03
N GLY A 28 -30.57 2.79 6.53
CA GLY A 28 -29.75 3.75 5.79
C GLY A 28 -29.23 3.16 4.49
N ILE A 29 -28.66 1.94 4.52
CA ILE A 29 -28.20 1.25 3.31
C ILE A 29 -29.35 1.02 2.34
N ASP A 30 -30.48 0.49 2.83
CA ASP A 30 -31.65 0.16 2.00
C ASP A 30 -32.24 1.37 1.27
N ARG A 31 -32.10 2.57 1.84
CA ARG A 31 -32.55 3.81 1.21
C ARG A 31 -31.78 4.12 -0.08
N PHE A 32 -30.51 3.75 -0.16
CA PHE A 32 -29.63 4.09 -1.28
C PHE A 32 -29.34 2.90 -2.20
N GLU A 33 -29.34 1.68 -1.68
CA GLU A 33 -28.92 0.49 -2.42
C GLU A 33 -29.76 -0.74 -2.04
N ARG A 34 -30.32 -1.42 -3.05
CA ARG A 34 -31.06 -2.68 -2.85
C ARG A 34 -30.12 -3.84 -2.55
N ASN A 35 -28.89 -3.80 -3.07
CA ASN A 35 -27.89 -4.84 -2.82
C ASN A 35 -26.94 -4.45 -1.68
N ARG A 36 -27.35 -4.75 -0.44
CA ARG A 36 -26.54 -4.47 0.77
C ARG A 36 -25.13 -5.06 0.71
N SER A 37 -24.99 -6.29 0.21
CA SER A 37 -23.68 -6.95 0.12
C SER A 37 -22.72 -6.20 -0.79
N ARG A 38 -23.22 -5.70 -1.94
CA ARG A 38 -22.43 -4.86 -2.84
C ARG A 38 -22.06 -3.54 -2.17
N PHE A 39 -23.01 -2.87 -1.52
CA PHE A 39 -22.76 -1.62 -0.81
C PHE A 39 -21.65 -1.78 0.23
N ILE A 40 -21.76 -2.81 1.07
CA ILE A 40 -20.78 -3.11 2.12
C ILE A 40 -19.42 -3.44 1.51
N ALA A 41 -19.37 -4.25 0.45
CA ALA A 41 -18.11 -4.60 -0.21
C ALA A 41 -17.39 -3.36 -0.75
N GLU A 42 -18.11 -2.44 -1.41
CA GLU A 42 -17.53 -1.20 -1.92
C GLU A 42 -17.10 -0.25 -0.78
N ALA A 43 -17.91 -0.12 0.27
CA ALA A 43 -17.54 0.67 1.44
C ALA A 43 -16.25 0.14 2.11
N VAL A 44 -16.14 -1.18 2.27
CA VAL A 44 -14.94 -1.83 2.84
C VAL A 44 -13.72 -1.63 1.93
N LYS A 45 -13.87 -1.75 0.61
CA LYS A 45 -12.76 -1.46 -0.33
C LYS A 45 -12.25 -0.02 -0.17
N HIS A 46 -13.16 0.95 -0.13
CA HIS A 46 -12.78 2.35 0.05
C HIS A 46 -12.06 2.58 1.38
N GLU A 47 -12.57 2.00 2.47
CA GLU A 47 -11.95 2.12 3.80
C GLU A 47 -10.56 1.44 3.85
N LEU A 48 -10.37 0.30 3.18
CA LEU A 48 -9.07 -0.36 3.08
C LEU A 48 -8.05 0.50 2.33
N VAL A 49 -8.44 1.14 1.23
CA VAL A 49 -7.57 2.08 0.49
C VAL A 49 -7.20 3.26 1.39
N ARG A 50 -8.19 3.84 2.08
CA ARG A 50 -7.97 4.95 3.01
C ARG A 50 -6.99 4.58 4.12
N ARG A 51 -7.19 3.44 4.79
CA ARG A 51 -6.30 2.98 5.88
C ARG A 51 -4.90 2.63 5.39
N ARG A 52 -4.77 2.09 4.17
CA ARG A 52 -3.45 1.87 3.55
C ARG A 52 -2.72 3.19 3.35
N ARG A 53 -3.41 4.21 2.83
CA ARG A 53 -2.84 5.56 2.67
C ARG A 53 -2.44 6.17 4.02
N GLU A 54 -3.29 6.08 5.04
CA GLU A 54 -2.97 6.54 6.39
C GLU A 54 -1.81 5.76 7.02
N GLY A 55 -1.69 4.46 6.74
CA GLY A 55 -0.54 3.65 7.14
C GLY A 55 0.76 4.12 6.46
N LEU A 56 0.71 4.39 5.16
CA LEU A 56 1.85 4.92 4.41
C LEU A 56 2.28 6.29 4.95
N LEU A 57 1.34 7.22 5.16
CA LEU A 57 1.65 8.54 5.70
C LEU A 57 2.33 8.45 7.07
N ARG A 58 1.83 7.59 7.97
CA ARG A 58 2.50 7.35 9.26
C ARG A 58 3.90 6.76 9.11
N SER A 59 4.10 5.87 8.13
CA SER A 59 5.42 5.31 7.83
C SER A 59 6.38 6.37 7.28
N LEU A 60 5.88 7.30 6.47
CA LEU A 60 6.66 8.45 5.98
C LEU A 60 6.96 9.45 7.10
N GLU A 61 6.04 9.68 8.03
CA GLU A 61 6.26 10.56 9.20
C GLU A 61 7.20 9.96 10.24
N THR A 62 7.37 8.63 10.25
CA THR A 62 8.28 7.94 11.16
C THR A 62 8.87 6.74 10.43
N PRO A 63 9.92 6.96 9.61
CA PRO A 63 10.56 5.90 8.85
C PRO A 63 10.98 4.74 9.75
N HIS A 64 10.75 3.51 9.29
CA HIS A 64 11.15 2.33 10.05
C HIS A 64 12.68 2.27 10.18
N PRO A 65 13.25 1.89 11.33
CA PRO A 65 14.70 1.78 11.51
C PRO A 65 15.35 0.86 10.47
N GLU A 66 14.67 -0.23 10.08
CA GLU A 66 15.09 -1.16 9.03
C GLU A 66 15.20 -0.51 7.64
N ALA A 67 14.48 0.60 7.40
CA ALA A 67 14.59 1.37 6.16
C ALA A 67 15.84 2.26 6.12
N THR A 68 16.53 2.47 7.25
CA THR A 68 17.78 3.24 7.32
C THR A 68 18.88 2.56 6.53
N GLU A 69 19.04 1.24 6.70
CA GLU A 69 20.06 0.46 5.97
C GLU A 69 19.82 0.50 4.45
N LEU A 70 18.55 0.49 4.03
CA LEU A 70 18.19 0.62 2.61
C LEU A 70 18.38 2.05 2.09
N ALA A 71 18.12 3.07 2.92
CA ALA A 71 18.40 4.45 2.58
C ALA A 71 19.90 4.70 2.40
N ASP A 72 20.74 4.10 3.24
CA ASP A 72 22.20 4.20 3.17
C ASP A 72 22.80 3.54 1.93
N ALA A 73 22.20 2.45 1.44
CA ALA A 73 22.61 1.80 0.19
C ALA A 73 22.35 2.70 -1.04
N GLY A 74 21.34 3.58 -0.96
CA GLY A 74 21.01 4.52 -2.04
C GLY A 74 20.45 3.85 -3.31
N LEU A 75 20.00 4.68 -4.25
CA LEU A 75 19.28 4.22 -5.43
C LEU A 75 20.15 3.39 -6.39
N ALA A 76 21.44 3.70 -6.48
CA ALA A 76 22.38 3.01 -7.39
C ALA A 76 22.63 1.56 -6.97
N ASP A 77 22.89 1.31 -5.67
CA ASP A 77 23.12 -0.05 -5.17
C ASP A 77 21.83 -0.87 -5.18
N TRP A 78 20.68 -0.23 -4.91
CA TRP A 78 19.38 -0.87 -5.09
C TRP A 78 19.14 -1.28 -6.55
N GLY A 79 19.39 -0.39 -7.52
CA GLY A 79 19.27 -0.70 -8.95
C GLY A 79 20.19 -1.84 -9.38
N ALA A 80 21.41 -1.89 -8.85
CA ALA A 80 22.36 -2.98 -9.11
C ALA A 80 21.92 -4.34 -8.54
N SER A 81 20.99 -4.36 -7.57
CA SER A 81 20.43 -5.58 -6.99
C SER A 81 19.27 -6.18 -7.78
N LEU A 82 18.74 -5.45 -8.77
CA LEU A 82 17.59 -5.88 -9.57
C LEU A 82 17.95 -7.06 -10.51
N PRO A 83 16.96 -7.91 -10.84
CA PRO A 83 17.14 -8.92 -11.88
C PRO A 83 17.57 -8.31 -13.22
N THR A 84 18.29 -9.08 -14.04
CA THR A 84 18.71 -8.64 -15.36
C THR A 84 17.50 -8.26 -16.24
N GLY A 85 17.50 -7.04 -16.76
CA GLY A 85 16.43 -6.49 -17.60
C GLY A 85 15.39 -5.64 -16.86
N ASP A 86 15.56 -5.45 -15.55
CA ASP A 86 14.73 -4.56 -14.72
C ASP A 86 15.48 -3.25 -14.35
N ASP A 87 16.64 -3.00 -14.95
CA ASP A 87 17.50 -1.85 -14.67
C ASP A 87 16.92 -0.49 -15.11
N ASP A 88 15.86 -0.49 -15.94
CA ASP A 88 15.21 0.70 -16.49
C ASP A 88 13.84 1.01 -15.85
N LEU A 89 13.44 0.29 -14.79
CA LEU A 89 12.14 0.47 -14.13
C LEU A 89 11.98 1.84 -13.43
N VAL A 90 13.08 2.51 -13.11
CA VAL A 90 13.08 3.79 -12.40
C VAL A 90 14.00 4.78 -13.12
N ASP A 91 13.44 5.90 -13.55
CA ASP A 91 14.23 7.03 -14.04
C ASP A 91 14.76 7.83 -12.85
N ALA A 92 16.01 7.56 -12.46
CA ALA A 92 16.69 8.23 -11.36
C ALA A 92 16.82 9.75 -11.58
N SER A 93 16.78 10.22 -12.83
CA SER A 93 16.92 11.64 -13.17
C SER A 93 15.61 12.42 -13.12
N ALA A 94 14.47 11.72 -13.03
CA ALA A 94 13.15 12.32 -12.97
C ALA A 94 12.66 12.62 -11.54
N GLY A 95 13.41 12.22 -10.51
CA GLY A 95 13.05 12.40 -9.10
C GLY A 95 13.90 13.45 -8.39
N ASP A 96 13.36 13.96 -7.28
CA ASP A 96 14.08 14.85 -6.36
C ASP A 96 14.76 14.03 -5.26
N ALA A 97 16.04 14.29 -5.01
CA ALA A 97 16.77 13.65 -3.92
C ALA A 97 16.27 14.22 -2.59
N VAL A 98 15.79 13.34 -1.70
CA VAL A 98 15.29 13.72 -0.37
C VAL A 98 15.87 12.78 0.69
N ARG A 99 16.13 13.33 1.89
CA ARG A 99 16.56 12.58 3.07
C ARG A 99 15.64 12.84 4.24
N TRP A 100 15.46 11.86 5.10
CA TRP A 100 14.80 12.06 6.39
C TRP A 100 15.79 12.54 7.44
N ILE A 101 15.45 13.60 8.18
CA ILE A 101 16.18 14.11 9.33
C ILE A 101 15.26 14.06 10.55
N GLU A 102 15.71 13.43 11.63
CA GLU A 102 14.94 13.34 12.88
C GLU A 102 14.64 14.75 13.43
N GLY A 103 13.36 15.04 13.67
CA GLY A 103 12.88 16.34 14.15
C GLY A 103 12.65 17.40 13.08
N GLU A 104 13.17 17.24 11.86
CA GLU A 104 12.97 18.16 10.73
C GLU A 104 12.06 17.58 9.64
N GLY A 105 12.05 16.25 9.50
CA GLY A 105 11.25 15.54 8.52
C GLY A 105 11.99 15.25 7.21
N TRP A 106 11.27 15.11 6.11
CA TRP A 106 11.86 14.96 4.77
C TRP A 106 12.38 16.31 4.27
N VAL A 107 13.66 16.37 3.92
CA VAL A 107 14.31 17.56 3.36
C VAL A 107 14.94 17.23 2.01
N GLU A 108 14.90 18.17 1.07
CA GLU A 108 15.60 18.05 -0.22
C GLU A 108 17.11 18.04 0.00
N GLU A 109 17.79 17.05 -0.55
CA GLU A 109 19.25 17.06 -0.64
C GLU A 109 19.63 17.99 -1.79
N SER A 110 20.23 19.13 -1.44
CA SER A 110 20.83 20.01 -2.45
C SER A 110 22.00 19.27 -3.11
N ALA A 111 21.95 19.17 -4.44
CA ALA A 111 22.95 18.52 -5.28
C ALA A 111 24.38 19.04 -5.07
#